data_AF-A0A6J1W0P1-F1
#
_entry.id   AF-A0A6J1W0P1-F1
#
_cell.length_a   1.000
_cell.length_b   1.000
_cell.length_c   1.000
_cell.angle_alpha   90.00
_cell.angle_beta   90.00
_cell.angle_gamma   90.00
#
_symmetry.space_group_name_H-M   'P 1'
#
loop_
_entity.id
_entity.type
_entity.pdbx_description
1 polymer ?
#
loop_
_entity_poly.entity_id
_entity_poly.type
_entity_poly.pdbx_seq_one_letter_code
_entity_poly.pdbx_strand_id
1 'polypeptide(L)'
;MFLLQILLQSWVLYHWAYGEGTHTFIMTLTANFSKGNSAKFVGNATLDGILTHSLEGRTEHLNVSQLLPLEAPNLWEQTESKLQKYLESFQGMVMILSKEKIISYPISIYCTKGCEVSENGTRSFYKILLNGSDFLKFHTKSNNWEGLSNTLVADYTVKKLNQFQETTTNLQFFLQETCANFVRMYTNNKEASTGQREGPSHTPLVIGITIGALALMGLAVCLFLCTGGKR
;
A
#
# COMPACT_ATOMS: atom_id res chain seq x y z
N MET A 1 -39.05 -24.85 4.84
CA MET A 1 -37.67 -25.37 4.90
C MET A 1 -36.74 -24.67 3.89
N PHE A 2 -37.14 -24.52 2.62
CA PHE A 2 -36.35 -23.80 1.59
C PHE A 2 -36.08 -22.31 1.88
N LEU A 3 -37.00 -21.59 2.53
CA LEU A 3 -36.80 -20.16 2.87
C LEU A 3 -35.69 -19.93 3.91
N LEU A 4 -35.47 -20.88 4.82
CA LEU A 4 -34.41 -20.78 5.84
C LEU A 4 -33.02 -21.00 5.22
N GLN A 5 -32.92 -21.88 4.22
CA GLN A 5 -31.69 -22.11 3.46
C GLN A 5 -31.29 -20.92 2.58
N ILE A 6 -32.26 -20.20 2.01
CA ILE A 6 -31.99 -18.98 1.22
C ILE A 6 -31.48 -17.85 2.13
N LEU A 7 -32.03 -17.72 3.35
CA LEU A 7 -31.57 -16.74 4.34
C LEU A 7 -30.18 -17.07 4.92
N LEU A 8 -29.84 -18.35 5.07
CA LEU A 8 -28.49 -18.77 5.48
C LEU A 8 -27.46 -18.56 4.37
N GLN A 9 -27.83 -18.76 3.11
CA GLN A 9 -26.94 -18.49 1.97
C GLN A 9 -26.73 -16.99 1.73
N SER A 10 -27.72 -16.15 2.03
CA SER A 10 -27.54 -14.69 1.96
C SER A 10 -26.58 -14.18 3.05
N TRP A 11 -26.56 -14.79 4.23
CA TRP A 11 -25.62 -14.42 5.30
C TRP A 11 -24.17 -14.83 4.97
N VAL A 12 -23.97 -15.99 4.35
CA VAL A 12 -22.64 -16.44 3.89
C VAL A 12 -22.11 -15.57 2.74
N LEU A 13 -22.99 -15.11 1.84
CA LEU A 13 -22.62 -14.18 0.76
C LEU A 13 -22.40 -12.75 1.26
N TYR A 14 -23.10 -12.31 2.31
CA TYR A 14 -22.86 -11.02 2.97
C TYR A 14 -21.48 -10.97 3.63
N HIS A 15 -21.03 -12.06 4.26
CA HIS A 15 -19.66 -12.14 4.82
C HIS A 15 -18.57 -12.20 3.75
N TRP A 16 -18.85 -12.75 2.56
CA TRP A 16 -17.89 -12.76 1.46
C TRP A 16 -17.81 -11.43 0.70
N ALA A 17 -18.89 -10.65 0.68
CA ALA A 17 -18.91 -9.31 0.07
C ALA A 17 -18.32 -8.22 0.99
N TYR A 18 -18.22 -8.51 2.30
CA TYR A 18 -17.62 -7.64 3.32
C TYR A 18 -16.43 -8.36 3.96
N GLY A 19 -15.43 -8.73 3.15
CA GLY A 19 -14.14 -9.13 3.71
C GLY A 19 -13.60 -7.96 4.53
N GLU A 20 -13.16 -8.22 5.77
CA GLU A 20 -12.49 -7.25 6.64
C GLU A 20 -11.44 -6.48 5.81
N GLY A 21 -11.74 -5.22 5.49
CA GLY A 21 -10.98 -4.42 4.54
C GLY A 21 -9.57 -4.23 5.04
N THR A 22 -8.62 -5.00 4.49
CA THR A 22 -7.21 -4.84 4.81
C THR A 22 -6.61 -3.86 3.81
N HIS A 23 -6.09 -2.76 4.33
CA HIS A 23 -5.50 -1.70 3.54
C HIS A 23 -4.00 -1.61 3.77
N THR A 24 -3.24 -1.47 2.69
CA THR A 24 -1.79 -1.59 2.75
C THR A 24 -1.10 -0.41 2.08
N PHE A 25 -0.21 0.24 2.82
CA PHE A 25 0.70 1.25 2.29
C PHE A 25 2.13 0.70 2.25
N ILE A 26 2.70 0.63 1.05
CA ILE A 26 4.03 0.08 0.80
C ILE A 26 4.91 1.16 0.17
N MET A 27 6.05 1.44 0.80
CA MET A 27 7.10 2.31 0.28
C MET A 27 8.33 1.47 -0.06
N THR A 28 8.87 1.73 -1.24
CA THR A 28 10.12 1.13 -1.71
C THR A 28 11.13 2.23 -2.03
N LEU A 29 12.40 1.98 -1.72
CA LEU A 29 13.49 2.91 -1.98
C LEU A 29 14.73 2.12 -2.37
N THR A 30 15.31 2.43 -3.51
CA THR A 30 16.64 2.01 -3.91
C THR A 30 17.59 3.18 -3.73
N ALA A 31 18.67 2.96 -2.99
CA ALA A 31 19.76 3.91 -2.81
C ALA A 31 21.06 3.29 -3.35
N ASN A 32 21.59 3.89 -4.42
CA ASN A 32 22.81 3.43 -5.06
C ASN A 32 23.95 4.42 -4.80
N PHE A 33 25.05 3.92 -4.26
CA PHE A 33 26.23 4.70 -3.96
C PHE A 33 27.40 4.18 -4.79
N SER A 34 27.90 5.01 -5.72
CA SER A 34 28.99 4.60 -6.61
C SER A 34 30.35 4.79 -5.95
N LYS A 35 30.56 5.90 -5.24
CA LYS A 35 31.78 6.23 -4.50
C LYS A 35 31.53 7.41 -3.57
N GLY A 36 32.11 7.38 -2.37
CA GLY A 36 32.06 8.50 -1.44
C GLY A 36 30.62 8.89 -1.07
N ASN A 37 30.35 10.19 -0.95
CA ASN A 37 29.04 10.68 -0.49
C ASN A 37 27.96 10.79 -1.58
N SER A 38 28.19 10.33 -2.81
CA SER A 38 27.18 10.48 -3.87
C SER A 38 26.21 9.32 -3.85
N ALA A 39 24.92 9.61 -3.63
CA ALA A 39 23.84 8.64 -3.67
C ALA A 39 22.80 9.02 -4.73
N LYS A 40 22.36 8.05 -5.53
CA LYS A 40 21.16 8.15 -6.37
C LYS A 40 20.02 7.39 -5.70
N PHE A 41 18.89 8.06 -5.54
CA PHE A 41 17.66 7.50 -4.99
C PHE A 41 16.63 7.30 -6.08
N VAL A 42 15.91 6.19 -5.98
CA VAL A 42 14.69 5.90 -6.75
C VAL A 42 13.71 5.23 -5.80
N GLY A 43 12.49 5.74 -5.68
CA GLY A 43 11.51 5.18 -4.75
C GLY A 43 10.08 5.41 -5.18
N ASN A 44 9.21 4.52 -4.74
CA ASN A 44 7.77 4.55 -5.02
C ASN A 44 6.99 4.24 -3.77
N ALA A 45 5.79 4.82 -3.64
CA ALA A 45 4.83 4.43 -2.62
C ALA A 45 3.50 4.01 -3.27
N THR A 46 2.89 2.97 -2.72
CA THR A 46 1.59 2.45 -3.17
C THR A 46 0.62 2.35 -2.01
N LEU A 47 -0.64 2.72 -2.24
CA LEU A 47 -1.76 2.50 -1.31
C LEU A 47 -2.73 1.54 -2.00
N ASP A 48 -2.94 0.36 -1.42
CA ASP A 48 -3.73 -0.74 -1.99
C ASP A 48 -3.30 -1.10 -3.42
N GLY A 49 -1.97 -1.10 -3.65
CA GLY A 49 -1.38 -1.38 -4.96
C GLY A 49 -1.46 -0.23 -5.97
N ILE A 50 -2.16 0.86 -5.66
CA ILE A 50 -2.23 2.06 -6.50
C ILE A 50 -1.00 2.91 -6.22
N LEU A 51 -0.25 3.29 -7.27
CA LEU A 51 0.90 4.18 -7.15
C LEU A 51 0.45 5.57 -6.71
N THR A 52 0.96 6.05 -5.57
CA THR A 52 0.57 7.33 -4.97
C THR A 52 1.70 8.34 -4.93
N HIS A 53 2.95 7.88 -4.83
CA HIS A 53 4.12 8.74 -4.80
C HIS A 53 5.27 8.13 -5.57
N SER A 54 6.15 9.00 -6.06
CA SER A 54 7.42 8.64 -6.68
C SER A 54 8.50 9.62 -6.27
N LEU A 55 9.74 9.15 -6.20
CA LEU A 55 10.92 9.99 -6.09
C LEU A 55 12.04 9.45 -6.97
N GLU A 56 12.80 10.36 -7.57
CA GLU A 56 14.04 10.05 -8.27
C GLU A 56 15.00 11.22 -8.19
N GLY A 57 16.28 10.94 -7.98
CA GLY A 57 17.32 11.94 -8.11
C GLY A 57 18.51 11.70 -7.20
N ARG A 58 19.23 12.77 -6.92
CA ARG A 58 20.30 12.81 -5.92
C ARG A 58 19.83 13.70 -4.77
N THR A 59 20.50 13.64 -3.63
CA THR A 59 20.13 14.45 -2.45
C THR A 59 20.05 15.93 -2.76
N GLU A 60 21.00 16.50 -3.51
CA GLU A 60 20.96 17.89 -3.94
C GLU A 60 19.83 18.25 -4.94
N HIS A 61 19.38 17.28 -5.75
CA HIS A 61 18.43 17.48 -6.84
C HIS A 61 17.42 16.33 -6.86
N LEU A 62 16.66 16.21 -5.77
CA LEU A 62 15.68 15.15 -5.61
C LEU A 62 14.34 15.63 -6.17
N ASN A 63 13.79 14.89 -7.12
CA ASN A 63 12.43 15.11 -7.56
C ASN A 63 11.52 14.19 -6.75
N VAL A 64 10.59 14.76 -5.98
CA VAL A 64 9.58 14.04 -5.21
C VAL A 64 8.22 14.46 -5.72
N SER A 65 7.33 13.51 -5.94
CA SER A 65 6.00 13.78 -6.45
C SER A 65 4.95 12.96 -5.72
N GLN A 66 3.88 13.64 -5.33
CA GLN A 66 2.62 13.03 -4.96
C GLN A 66 1.74 12.97 -6.23
N LEU A 67 1.46 11.75 -6.69
CA LEU A 67 0.77 11.48 -7.96
C LEU A 67 -0.75 11.51 -7.81
N LEU A 68 -1.25 11.24 -6.59
CA LEU A 68 -2.65 11.43 -6.22
C LEU A 68 -2.71 12.50 -5.12
N PRO A 69 -3.65 13.46 -5.15
CA PRO A 69 -3.71 14.55 -4.18
C PRO A 69 -4.22 14.07 -2.80
N LEU A 70 -3.44 13.21 -2.14
CA LEU A 70 -3.73 12.69 -0.82
C LEU A 70 -3.51 13.82 0.20
N GLU A 71 -2.32 14.38 0.28
CA GLU A 71 -2.03 15.50 1.16
C GLU A 71 -2.33 16.84 0.50
N ALA A 72 -2.88 17.78 1.28
CA ALA A 72 -3.02 19.18 0.87
C ALA A 72 -1.64 19.83 0.67
N PRO A 73 -1.50 20.87 -0.18
CA PRO A 73 -0.19 21.42 -0.56
C PRO A 73 0.73 21.78 0.61
N ASN A 74 0.20 22.38 1.67
CA ASN A 74 0.97 22.75 2.86
C ASN A 74 1.41 21.56 3.72
N LEU A 75 0.65 20.46 3.71
CA LEU A 75 1.03 19.22 4.39
C LEU A 75 2.07 18.46 3.55
N TRP A 76 1.85 18.41 2.24
CA TRP A 76 2.77 17.80 1.29
C TRP A 76 4.17 18.44 1.36
N GLU A 77 4.26 19.78 1.38
CA GLU A 77 5.54 20.49 1.52
C GLU A 77 6.31 20.09 2.80
N GLN A 78 5.59 19.89 3.91
CA GLN A 78 6.19 19.41 5.16
C GLN A 78 6.64 17.95 5.07
N THR A 79 5.84 17.10 4.41
CA THR A 79 6.17 15.69 4.18
C THR A 79 7.39 15.56 3.28
N GLU A 80 7.48 16.34 2.21
CA GLU A 80 8.63 16.43 1.32
C GLU A 80 9.89 16.86 2.07
N SER A 81 9.80 17.93 2.88
CA SER A 81 10.93 18.40 3.71
C SER A 81 11.43 17.33 4.70
N LYS A 82 10.51 16.60 5.34
CA LYS A 82 10.86 15.49 6.24
C LYS A 82 11.53 14.34 5.49
N LEU A 83 11.03 14.01 4.29
CA LEU A 83 11.61 12.97 3.44
C LEU A 83 13.03 13.34 3.01
N GLN A 84 13.27 14.58 2.61
CA GLN A 84 14.60 15.05 2.24
C GLN A 84 15.60 14.92 3.41
N LYS A 85 15.24 15.41 4.61
CA LYS A 85 16.06 15.26 5.82
C LYS A 85 16.34 13.81 6.18
N TYR A 86 15.36 12.93 5.98
CA TYR A 86 15.52 11.49 6.18
C TYR A 86 16.54 10.89 5.20
N LEU A 87 16.46 11.23 3.92
CA LEU A 87 17.39 10.72 2.90
C LEU A 87 18.82 11.25 3.11
N GLU A 88 18.97 12.51 3.52
CA GLU A 88 20.25 13.09 3.94
C GLU A 88 20.87 12.31 5.12
N SER A 89 20.06 12.04 6.15
CA SER A 89 20.50 11.29 7.33
C SER A 89 20.85 9.85 6.98
N PHE A 90 20.05 9.21 6.12
CA PHE A 90 20.28 7.86 5.62
C PHE A 90 21.62 7.77 4.86
N GLN A 91 21.87 8.69 3.94
CA GLN A 91 23.14 8.81 3.23
C GLN A 91 24.32 9.02 4.19
N GLY A 92 24.15 9.88 5.19
CA GLY A 92 25.13 10.09 6.27
C GLY A 92 25.50 8.81 7.00
N MET A 93 24.50 7.99 7.32
CA MET A 93 24.70 6.73 8.03
C MET A 93 25.44 5.68 7.19
N VAL A 94 25.07 5.53 5.90
CA VAL A 94 25.76 4.61 4.98
C VAL A 94 27.22 5.02 4.79
N MET A 95 27.50 6.32 4.72
CA MET A 95 28.88 6.83 4.67
C MET A 95 29.70 6.44 5.89
N ILE A 96 29.15 6.57 7.11
CA ILE A 96 29.86 6.22 8.35
C ILE A 96 30.25 4.74 8.31
N LEU A 97 29.31 3.86 7.97
CA LEU A 97 29.56 2.42 7.84
C LEU A 97 30.62 2.11 6.77
N SER A 98 30.62 2.84 5.65
CA SER A 98 31.63 2.68 4.61
C SER A 98 33.02 3.17 5.04
N LYS A 99 33.12 4.31 5.76
CA LYS A 99 34.40 4.85 6.26
C LYS A 99 35.04 3.96 7.32
N GLU A 100 34.22 3.31 8.13
CA GLU A 100 34.66 2.27 9.08
C GLU A 100 35.07 0.96 8.37
N LYS A 101 35.10 0.96 7.02
CA LYS A 101 35.49 -0.15 6.13
C LYS A 101 34.64 -1.41 6.28
N ILE A 102 33.39 -1.25 6.72
CA ILE A 102 32.46 -2.36 6.91
C ILE A 102 31.76 -2.70 5.59
N ILE A 103 31.49 -1.70 4.74
CA ILE A 103 30.88 -1.89 3.42
C ILE A 103 31.74 -1.21 2.35
N SER A 104 32.04 -1.94 1.29
CA SER A 104 32.82 -1.46 0.15
C SER A 104 31.93 -1.02 -1.01
N TYR A 105 32.33 0.06 -1.70
CA TYR A 105 31.67 0.51 -2.92
C TYR A 105 31.90 -0.47 -4.10
N PRO A 106 30.97 -0.55 -5.06
CA PRO A 106 29.66 0.12 -5.07
C PRO A 106 28.67 -0.50 -4.07
N ILE A 107 27.79 0.33 -3.51
CA ILE A 107 26.79 -0.09 -2.53
C ILE A 107 25.40 0.10 -3.15
N SER A 108 24.58 -0.95 -3.15
CA SER A 108 23.17 -0.87 -3.49
C SER A 108 22.33 -1.29 -2.29
N ILE A 109 21.47 -0.39 -1.81
CA ILE A 109 20.57 -0.67 -0.70
C ILE A 109 19.14 -0.59 -1.23
N TYR A 110 18.37 -1.64 -0.99
CA TYR A 110 16.95 -1.66 -1.31
C TYR A 110 16.13 -1.79 -0.04
N CYS A 111 15.28 -0.82 0.21
CA CYS A 111 14.43 -0.71 1.39
C CYS A 111 12.98 -0.97 0.98
N THR A 112 12.27 -1.79 1.75
CA THR A 112 10.82 -1.95 1.65
C THR A 112 10.22 -1.75 3.04
N LYS A 113 9.40 -0.72 3.21
CA LYS A 113 8.75 -0.41 4.49
C LYS A 113 7.28 -0.03 4.30
N GLY A 114 6.49 -0.19 5.34
CA GLY A 114 5.08 0.11 5.25
C GLY A 114 4.27 -0.44 6.40
N CYS A 115 2.96 -0.38 6.23
CA CYS A 115 1.99 -0.90 7.18
C CYS A 115 0.76 -1.44 6.45
N GLU A 116 0.16 -2.42 7.09
CA GLU A 116 -1.11 -3.02 6.76
C GLU A 116 -2.06 -2.72 7.93
N VAL A 117 -3.23 -2.16 7.62
CA VAL A 117 -4.26 -1.79 8.59
C VAL A 117 -5.49 -2.62 8.32
N SER A 118 -5.99 -3.29 9.36
CA SER A 118 -7.21 -4.09 9.35
C SER A 118 -8.01 -3.82 10.63
N GLU A 119 -9.20 -4.40 10.74
CA GLU A 119 -9.97 -4.39 12.00
C GLU A 119 -9.20 -5.03 13.16
N ASN A 120 -8.37 -6.03 12.86
CA ASN A 120 -7.53 -6.75 13.82
C ASN A 120 -6.27 -5.96 14.24
N GLY A 121 -6.08 -4.74 13.72
CA GLY A 121 -5.01 -3.83 14.08
C GLY A 121 -4.02 -3.55 12.94
N THR A 122 -2.87 -3.01 13.32
CA THR A 122 -1.82 -2.58 12.38
C THR A 122 -0.66 -3.57 12.40
N ARG A 123 -0.29 -4.07 11.22
CA ARG A 123 0.95 -4.81 11.00
C ARG A 123 1.91 -3.98 10.17
N SER A 124 3.03 -3.58 10.77
CA SER A 124 4.07 -2.82 10.09
C SER A 124 5.27 -3.69 9.70
N PHE A 125 6.01 -3.26 8.69
CA PHE A 125 7.21 -3.95 8.23
C PHE A 125 8.26 -2.95 7.75
N TYR A 126 9.53 -3.32 7.92
CA TYR A 126 10.65 -2.68 7.25
C TYR A 126 11.77 -3.71 7.07
N LYS A 127 12.14 -3.95 5.81
CA LYS A 127 13.24 -4.81 5.39
C LYS A 127 14.24 -4.03 4.54
N ILE A 128 15.50 -4.44 4.64
CA ILE A 128 16.60 -3.88 3.88
C ILE A 128 17.34 -5.04 3.22
N LEU A 129 17.60 -4.90 1.92
CA LEU A 129 18.52 -5.72 1.16
C LEU A 129 19.80 -4.90 0.91
N LEU A 130 20.94 -5.56 1.03
CA LEU A 130 22.25 -5.01 0.69
C LEU A 130 22.81 -5.80 -0.49
N ASN A 131 23.12 -5.11 -1.59
CA ASN A 131 23.62 -5.70 -2.83
C ASN A 131 22.77 -6.89 -3.31
N GLY A 132 21.44 -6.77 -3.17
CA GLY A 132 20.47 -7.79 -3.59
C GLY A 132 20.26 -8.95 -2.61
N SER A 133 20.96 -8.99 -1.47
CA SER A 133 20.81 -10.02 -0.45
C SER A 133 20.08 -9.49 0.78
N ASP A 134 19.26 -10.32 1.43
CA ASP A 134 18.59 -9.97 2.69
C ASP A 134 19.63 -9.53 3.74
N PHE A 135 19.43 -8.35 4.32
CA PHE A 135 20.42 -7.72 5.18
C PHE A 135 19.88 -7.45 6.58
N LEU A 136 18.81 -6.66 6.70
CA LEU A 136 18.24 -6.26 7.99
C LEU A 136 16.71 -6.28 7.97
N LYS A 137 16.12 -6.50 9.14
CA LYS A 137 14.70 -6.34 9.40
C LYS A 137 14.48 -5.56 10.68
N PHE A 138 13.52 -4.64 10.68
CA PHE A 138 13.10 -3.95 11.88
C PHE A 138 11.88 -4.64 12.49
N HIS A 139 11.92 -4.87 13.79
CA HIS A 139 10.80 -5.39 14.58
C HIS A 139 10.16 -4.26 15.37
N THR A 140 8.99 -3.82 14.93
CA THR A 140 8.26 -2.73 15.57
C THR A 140 7.83 -3.06 16.99
N LYS A 141 7.54 -4.33 17.33
CA LYS A 141 7.12 -4.72 18.69
C LYS A 141 8.27 -4.62 19.71
N SER A 142 9.47 -5.04 19.34
CA SER A 142 10.66 -5.02 20.20
C SER A 142 11.52 -3.77 20.02
N ASN A 143 11.13 -2.88 19.10
CA ASN A 143 11.86 -1.65 18.76
C ASN A 143 13.34 -1.88 18.44
N ASN A 144 13.65 -2.90 17.64
CA ASN A 144 15.02 -3.26 17.33
C ASN A 144 15.21 -3.76 15.89
N TRP A 145 16.46 -3.67 15.45
CA TRP A 145 16.95 -4.27 14.22
C TRP A 145 17.45 -5.69 14.46
N GLU A 146 17.12 -6.58 13.52
CA GLU A 146 17.62 -7.94 13.39
C GLU A 146 18.49 -8.03 12.12
N GLY A 147 19.61 -8.74 12.23
CA GLY A 147 20.45 -9.12 11.09
C GLY A 147 19.87 -10.37 10.42
N LEU A 148 19.65 -10.29 9.10
CA LEU A 148 19.16 -11.42 8.30
C LEU A 148 20.28 -12.18 7.59
N SER A 149 21.52 -11.68 7.65
CA SER A 149 22.70 -12.32 7.09
C SER A 149 23.74 -12.57 8.18
N ASN A 150 24.37 -13.74 8.16
CA ASN A 150 25.43 -14.10 9.09
C ASN A 150 26.77 -13.49 8.65
N THR A 151 26.85 -12.15 8.63
CA THR A 151 28.04 -11.41 8.21
C THR A 151 28.44 -10.41 9.28
N LEU A 152 29.76 -10.18 9.43
CA LEU A 152 30.28 -9.13 10.33
C LEU A 152 29.69 -7.74 10.02
N VAL A 153 29.35 -7.52 8.76
CA VAL A 153 28.69 -6.30 8.27
C VAL A 153 27.31 -6.12 8.89
N ALA A 154 26.49 -7.17 8.87
CA ALA A 154 25.16 -7.15 9.47
C ALA A 154 25.24 -7.00 10.99
N ASP A 155 26.08 -7.79 11.66
CA ASP A 155 26.23 -7.75 13.12
C ASP A 155 26.65 -6.37 13.61
N TYR A 156 27.63 -5.76 12.93
CA TYR A 156 28.08 -4.42 13.27
C TYR A 156 26.99 -3.37 13.04
N THR A 157 26.30 -3.45 11.89
CA THR A 157 25.26 -2.49 11.53
C THR A 157 24.08 -2.58 12.51
N VAL A 158 23.64 -3.78 12.87
CA VAL A 158 22.62 -4.02 13.91
C VAL A 158 23.03 -3.37 15.23
N LYS A 159 24.26 -3.63 15.69
CA LYS A 159 24.78 -3.06 16.93
C LYS A 159 24.75 -1.53 16.91
N LYS A 160 25.16 -0.91 15.80
CA LYS A 160 25.12 0.55 15.65
C LYS A 160 23.71 1.10 15.62
N LEU A 161 22.83 0.53 14.80
CA LEU A 161 21.45 1.02 14.68
C LEU A 161 20.67 0.90 16.00
N ASN A 162 20.86 -0.19 16.74
CA ASN A 162 20.21 -0.40 18.04
C ASN A 162 20.83 0.44 19.17
N GLN A 163 21.99 1.07 18.96
CA GLN A 163 22.59 1.97 19.96
C GLN A 163 21.90 3.34 20.00
N PHE A 164 21.28 3.78 18.90
CA PHE A 164 20.63 5.08 18.79
C PHE A 164 19.14 4.98 19.03
N GLN A 165 18.75 5.02 20.31
CA GLN A 165 17.36 4.84 20.73
C GLN A 165 16.39 5.83 20.06
N GLU A 166 16.81 7.07 19.84
CA GLU A 166 16.00 8.08 19.13
C GLU A 166 15.64 7.63 17.70
N THR A 167 16.61 7.07 16.95
CA THR A 167 16.37 6.59 15.59
C THR A 167 15.38 5.43 15.57
N THR A 168 15.53 4.46 16.47
CA THR A 168 14.61 3.31 16.57
C THR A 168 13.22 3.76 17.00
N THR A 169 13.10 4.65 17.98
CA THR A 169 11.82 5.18 18.45
C THR A 169 11.09 5.99 17.37
N ASN A 170 11.79 6.87 16.66
CA ASN A 170 11.20 7.63 15.56
C ASN A 170 10.71 6.70 14.44
N LEU A 171 11.46 5.65 14.14
CA LEU A 171 11.07 4.65 13.15
C LEU A 171 9.86 3.83 13.61
N GLN A 172 9.83 3.39 14.86
CA GLN A 172 8.70 2.69 15.45
C GLN A 172 7.43 3.54 15.39
N PHE A 173 7.50 4.80 15.82
CA PHE A 173 6.40 5.76 15.75
C PHE A 173 5.92 5.96 14.31
N PHE A 174 6.84 6.15 13.36
CA PHE A 174 6.48 6.28 11.95
C PHE A 174 5.70 5.06 11.43
N LEU A 175 6.18 3.85 11.74
CA LEU A 175 5.59 2.61 11.23
C LEU A 175 4.27 2.23 11.91
N GLN A 176 4.12 2.50 13.21
CA GLN A 176 2.93 2.12 13.98
C GLN A 176 1.84 3.19 13.93
N GLU A 177 2.21 4.46 14.01
CA GLU A 177 1.28 5.57 14.12
C GLU A 177 1.15 6.32 12.79
N THR A 178 2.24 6.89 12.28
CA THR A 178 2.17 7.77 11.10
C THR A 178 1.64 7.03 9.88
N CYS A 179 2.19 5.85 9.57
CA CYS A 179 1.76 5.03 8.45
C CYS A 179 0.31 4.56 8.61
N ALA A 180 -0.07 4.08 9.80
CA ALA A 180 -1.42 3.58 10.04
C ALA A 180 -2.46 4.70 9.92
N ASN A 181 -2.16 5.87 10.48
CA ASN A 181 -3.04 7.04 10.38
C ASN A 181 -3.14 7.55 8.94
N PHE A 182 -2.04 7.53 8.18
CA PHE A 182 -2.05 7.83 6.76
C PHE A 182 -2.99 6.89 5.99
N VAL A 183 -2.86 5.56 6.19
CA VAL A 183 -3.74 4.57 5.56
C VAL A 183 -5.20 4.85 5.92
N ARG A 184 -5.54 4.91 7.21
CA ARG A 184 -6.93 5.15 7.67
C ARG A 184 -7.52 6.42 7.08
N MET A 185 -6.75 7.50 7.07
CA MET A 185 -7.22 8.79 6.56
C MET A 185 -7.60 8.69 5.08
N TYR A 186 -6.80 8.01 4.26
CA TYR A 186 -7.02 7.97 2.82
C TYR A 186 -7.90 6.83 2.33
N THR A 187 -8.09 5.78 3.12
CA THR A 187 -9.01 4.70 2.78
C THR A 187 -10.42 5.01 3.27
N ASN A 188 -10.60 5.58 4.47
CA ASN A 188 -11.91 6.02 4.96
C ASN A 188 -12.49 7.14 4.07
N ASN A 189 -11.65 8.07 3.59
CA ASN A 189 -12.09 9.10 2.66
C ASN A 189 -12.47 8.51 1.30
N LYS A 190 -11.74 7.51 0.82
CA LYS A 190 -12.09 6.79 -0.41
C LYS A 190 -13.41 6.05 -0.24
N GLU A 191 -13.65 5.39 0.89
CA GLU A 191 -14.93 4.77 1.23
C GLU A 191 -16.07 5.79 1.33
N ALA A 192 -15.84 6.96 1.93
CA ALA A 192 -16.83 8.03 1.98
C ALA A 192 -17.17 8.59 0.58
N SER A 193 -16.16 8.75 -0.29
CA SER A 193 -16.37 9.15 -1.70
C SER A 193 -16.91 8.02 -2.58
N THR A 194 -16.65 6.75 -2.22
CA THR A 194 -17.17 5.55 -2.91
C THR A 194 -18.42 4.96 -2.26
N GLY A 195 -18.95 5.56 -1.19
CA GLY A 195 -20.35 5.42 -0.76
C GLY A 195 -21.31 5.98 -1.81
N GLN A 196 -20.76 6.74 -2.77
CA GLN A 196 -21.39 7.12 -4.04
C GLN A 196 -20.92 6.20 -5.19
N ARG A 197 -20.64 4.92 -4.90
CA ARG A 197 -20.54 3.88 -5.94
C ARG A 197 -21.91 3.73 -6.57
N GLU A 198 -21.95 3.95 -7.88
CA GLU A 198 -22.96 3.40 -8.77
C GLU A 198 -23.25 1.97 -8.32
N GLY A 199 -24.49 1.72 -7.87
CA GLY A 199 -24.95 0.37 -7.56
C GLY A 199 -24.75 -0.55 -8.77
N PRO A 200 -24.81 -1.89 -8.58
CA PRO A 200 -24.73 -2.82 -9.69
C PRO A 200 -25.64 -2.33 -10.82
N SER A 201 -25.09 -2.13 -12.02
CA SER A 201 -25.89 -1.58 -13.11
C SER A 201 -27.10 -2.49 -13.31
N HIS A 202 -28.30 -1.97 -13.10
CA HIS A 202 -29.55 -2.73 -13.26
C HIS A 202 -29.91 -2.91 -14.75
N THR A 203 -29.07 -2.40 -15.66
CA THR A 203 -29.21 -2.49 -17.11
C THR A 203 -29.45 -3.91 -17.64
N PRO A 204 -28.72 -4.97 -17.23
CA PRO A 204 -28.98 -6.32 -17.72
C PRO A 204 -30.31 -6.89 -17.17
N LEU A 205 -30.74 -6.50 -15.97
CA LEU A 205 -32.00 -6.93 -15.39
C LEU A 205 -33.20 -6.22 -16.04
N VAL A 206 -33.08 -4.92 -16.32
CA VAL A 206 -34.09 -4.14 -17.06
C VAL A 206 -34.20 -4.63 -18.50
N ILE A 207 -33.09 -4.92 -19.19
CA ILE A 207 -33.09 -5.51 -20.53
C ILE A 207 -33.73 -6.91 -20.53
N GLY A 208 -33.42 -7.73 -19.51
CA GLY A 208 -34.04 -9.05 -19.35
C GLY A 208 -35.57 -8.97 -19.19
N ILE A 209 -36.06 -8.04 -18.38
CA ILE A 209 -37.51 -7.83 -18.15
C ILE A 209 -38.20 -7.31 -19.41
N THR A 210 -37.60 -6.37 -20.14
CA THR A 210 -38.21 -5.82 -21.37
C THR A 210 -38.29 -6.85 -22.49
N ILE A 211 -37.23 -7.64 -22.70
CA ILE A 211 -37.23 -8.73 -23.70
C ILE A 211 -38.26 -9.80 -23.30
N GLY A 212 -38.33 -10.18 -22.02
CA GLY A 212 -39.32 -11.14 -21.52
C GLY A 212 -40.76 -10.67 -21.71
N ALA A 213 -41.05 -9.39 -21.43
CA ALA A 213 -42.38 -8.81 -21.62
C ALA A 213 -42.78 -8.76 -23.10
N LEU A 214 -41.85 -8.39 -24.00
CA LEU A 214 -42.10 -8.38 -25.45
C LEU A 214 -42.34 -9.79 -26.01
N ALA A 215 -41.63 -10.80 -25.52
CA ALA A 215 -41.86 -12.20 -25.90
C ALA A 215 -43.26 -12.68 -25.50
N LEU A 216 -43.72 -12.35 -24.28
CA LEU A 216 -45.06 -12.71 -23.81
C LEU A 216 -46.16 -12.01 -24.61
N MET A 217 -45.97 -10.72 -24.94
CA MET A 217 -46.89 -9.97 -25.81
C MET A 217 -46.97 -10.57 -27.20
N GLY A 218 -45.83 -10.93 -27.80
CA GLY A 218 -45.78 -11.61 -29.10
C GLY A 218 -46.53 -12.95 -29.07
N LEU A 219 -46.35 -13.74 -28.01
CA LEU A 219 -47.01 -15.03 -27.84
C LEU A 219 -48.53 -14.88 -27.68
N ALA A 220 -48.99 -13.87 -26.94
CA ALA A 220 -50.40 -13.55 -26.81
C ALA A 220 -51.03 -13.12 -28.15
N VAL A 221 -50.33 -12.30 -28.95
CA VAL A 221 -50.80 -11.89 -30.29
C VAL A 221 -50.84 -13.08 -31.24
N CYS A 222 -49.82 -13.94 -31.24
CA CYS A 222 -49.83 -15.18 -32.03
C CYS A 222 -50.98 -16.10 -31.65
N LEU A 223 -51.24 -16.30 -30.35
CA LEU A 223 -52.40 -17.08 -29.89
C LEU A 223 -53.72 -16.45 -30.33
N PHE A 224 -53.86 -15.13 -30.23
CA PHE A 224 -55.06 -14.42 -30.68
C PHE A 224 -55.29 -14.56 -32.19
N LEU A 225 -54.23 -14.47 -33.00
CA LEU A 225 -54.33 -14.66 -34.46
C LEU A 225 -54.58 -16.12 -34.86
N CYS A 226 -54.02 -17.09 -34.14
CA CYS A 226 -54.20 -18.51 -34.42
C CYS A 226 -55.55 -19.06 -33.91
N THR A 227 -56.18 -18.42 -32.91
CA THR A 227 -57.46 -18.87 -32.32
C THR A 227 -58.65 -17.97 -32.65
N GLY A 228 -58.41 -16.72 -33.04
CA GLY A 228 -59.41 -15.69 -33.31
C GLY A 228 -59.52 -15.34 -34.79
N GLY A 229 -60.07 -16.27 -35.56
CA GLY A 229 -60.26 -16.11 -37.01
C GLY A 229 -61.40 -16.95 -37.56
N LYS A 230 -62.52 -17.03 -36.85
CA LYS A 230 -63.80 -17.46 -37.44
C LYS A 230 -64.87 -16.44 -37.08
N ARG A 231 -65.28 -15.72 -38.12
CA ARG A 231 -66.49 -14.91 -38.18
C ARG A 231 -67.71 -15.80 -37.97
#